data_AF-A0A7G8JJT8-F1
#
_entry.id   AF-A0A7G8JJT8-F1
#
_cell.length_a   1.000
_cell.length_b   1.000
_cell.length_c   1.000
_cell.angle_alpha   90.00
_cell.angle_beta   90.00
_cell.angle_gamma   90.00
#
_symmetry.space_group_name_H-M   'P 1'
#
loop_
_entity.id
_entity.type
_entity.pdbx_description
1 polymer ?
#
loop_
_entity_poly.entity_id
_entity_poly.type
_entity_poly.pdbx_seq_one_letter_code
_entity_poly.pdbx_strand_id
1 'polypeptide(L)'
;MTQLFAGVATIVLAIILYGLGRRPKKPFLRSTDVSEVVALNRAQVELVQVAALEGAAEHDPVIAWQLPSSSAERLALQQSLRRSMDAGPDLRLQAIKLAGQWGHQSVLPLLCRGLHDSDSRVVEAAAAAIERHRGGHQPASAQPVRPPRNVARMR
;
A
#
# COMPACT_ATOMS: atom_id res chain seq x y z
N MET A 1 -26.70 -66.04 2.14
CA MET A 1 -26.55 -66.71 0.83
C MET A 1 -27.18 -65.94 -0.34
N THR A 2 -27.31 -64.61 -0.30
CA THR A 2 -27.95 -63.82 -1.39
C THR A 2 -27.02 -62.81 -2.08
N GLN A 3 -25.83 -62.55 -1.52
CA GLN A 3 -24.87 -61.61 -2.10
C GLN A 3 -24.10 -62.19 -3.30
N LEU A 4 -23.91 -63.52 -3.35
CA LEU A 4 -23.25 -64.18 -4.47
C LEU A 4 -24.12 -64.16 -5.75
N PHE A 5 -25.44 -64.22 -5.60
CA PHE A 5 -26.37 -64.15 -6.74
C PHE A 5 -26.44 -62.74 -7.36
N ALA A 6 -26.33 -61.69 -6.55
CA ALA A 6 -26.35 -60.31 -7.03
C ALA A 6 -25.10 -59.98 -7.88
N GLY A 7 -23.92 -60.48 -7.51
CA GLY A 7 -22.68 -60.27 -8.26
C GLY A 7 -22.65 -60.98 -9.61
N VAL A 8 -23.25 -62.17 -9.71
CA VAL A 8 -23.33 -62.91 -10.99
C VAL A 8 -24.31 -62.22 -11.94
N ALA A 9 -25.43 -61.70 -11.43
CA ALA A 9 -26.43 -61.03 -12.26
C ALA A 9 -25.91 -59.75 -12.94
N THR A 10 -25.07 -58.96 -12.27
CA THR A 10 -24.50 -57.73 -12.84
C THR A 10 -23.47 -58.01 -13.94
N ILE A 11 -22.67 -59.06 -13.79
CA ILE A 11 -21.67 -59.48 -14.79
C ILE A 11 -22.37 -59.97 -16.07
N VAL A 12 -23.42 -60.78 -15.92
CA VAL A 12 -24.22 -61.27 -17.06
C VAL A 12 -24.87 -60.10 -17.79
N LEU A 13 -25.46 -59.14 -17.05
CA LEU A 13 -26.06 -57.94 -17.64
C LEU A 13 -25.02 -57.10 -18.42
N ALA A 14 -23.81 -56.93 -17.87
CA ALA A 14 -22.74 -56.19 -18.54
C ALA A 14 -22.29 -56.85 -19.85
N ILE A 15 -22.17 -58.18 -19.88
CA ILE A 15 -21.82 -58.95 -21.08
C ILE A 15 -22.93 -58.84 -22.14
N ILE A 16 -24.20 -58.93 -21.73
CA ILE A 16 -25.35 -58.77 -22.63
C ILE A 16 -25.35 -57.36 -23.24
N LEU A 17 -25.17 -56.32 -22.43
CA LEU A 17 -25.12 -54.93 -22.90
C LEU A 17 -23.94 -54.66 -23.84
N TYR A 18 -22.78 -55.28 -23.57
CA TYR A 18 -21.61 -55.19 -24.45
C TYR A 18 -21.82 -55.93 -25.78
N GLY A 19 -22.40 -57.13 -25.74
CA GLY A 19 -22.73 -57.94 -26.92
C GLY A 19 -23.81 -57.32 -27.82
N LEU A 20 -24.75 -56.55 -27.24
CA LEU A 20 -25.79 -55.83 -27.99
C LEU A 20 -25.29 -54.58 -28.72
N GLY A 21 -23.98 -54.29 -28.69
CA GLY A 21 -23.37 -53.20 -29.48
C GLY A 21 -23.78 -51.79 -29.06
N ARG A 22 -24.41 -51.61 -27.88
CA ARG A 22 -24.76 -50.29 -27.33
C ARG A 22 -23.50 -49.61 -26.79
N ARG A 23 -22.71 -49.03 -27.69
CA ARG A 23 -21.61 -48.12 -27.32
C ARG A 23 -22.22 -46.83 -26.76
N PRO A 24 -21.78 -46.33 -25.58
CA PRO A 24 -22.21 -45.04 -25.09
C PRO A 24 -21.70 -43.95 -26.04
N LYS A 25 -22.61 -43.29 -26.75
CA LYS A 25 -22.29 -42.14 -27.59
C LYS A 25 -21.89 -41.00 -26.66
N LYS A 26 -20.61 -40.64 -26.66
CA LYS A 26 -20.10 -39.44 -25.97
C LYS A 26 -20.89 -38.23 -26.51
N PRO A 27 -21.52 -37.39 -25.67
CA PRO A 27 -22.11 -36.16 -26.14
C PRO A 27 -20.97 -35.25 -26.56
N PHE A 28 -20.75 -35.13 -27.87
CA PHE A 28 -19.89 -34.10 -28.42
C PHE A 28 -20.52 -32.75 -28.06
N LEU A 29 -19.88 -32.01 -27.16
CA LEU A 29 -20.14 -30.58 -26.96
C LEU A 29 -19.84 -29.89 -28.28
N ARG A 30 -20.89 -29.73 -29.09
CA ARG A 30 -20.86 -29.12 -30.41
C ARG A 30 -20.92 -27.62 -30.19
N SER A 31 -19.76 -26.96 -30.33
CA SER A 31 -19.54 -25.52 -30.15
C SER A 31 -19.42 -25.09 -28.68
N THR A 32 -18.18 -25.01 -28.19
CA THR A 32 -17.85 -23.97 -27.21
C THR A 32 -17.67 -22.70 -28.03
N ASP A 33 -18.67 -21.84 -28.04
CA ASP A 33 -18.65 -20.62 -28.86
C ASP A 33 -17.65 -19.63 -28.26
N VAL A 34 -16.39 -19.73 -28.69
CA VAL A 34 -15.31 -18.83 -28.25
C VAL A 34 -15.68 -17.37 -28.53
N SER A 35 -16.53 -17.14 -29.54
CA SER A 35 -17.05 -15.82 -29.88
C SER A 35 -17.89 -15.20 -28.77
N GLU A 36 -18.71 -15.98 -28.05
CA GLU A 36 -19.49 -15.47 -26.91
C GLU A 36 -18.59 -15.06 -25.74
N VAL A 37 -17.54 -15.84 -25.46
CA VAL A 37 -16.56 -15.54 -24.42
C VAL A 37 -15.75 -14.27 -24.76
N VAL A 38 -15.39 -14.11 -26.03
CA VAL A 38 -14.69 -12.90 -26.52
C VAL A 38 -15.59 -11.67 -26.45
N ALA A 39 -16.87 -11.79 -26.83
CA ALA A 39 -17.83 -10.71 -26.73
C ALA A 39 -18.08 -10.30 -25.27
N LEU A 40 -18.18 -11.27 -24.35
CA LEU A 40 -18.33 -11.00 -22.92
C LEU A 40 -17.10 -10.32 -22.33
N ASN A 41 -15.90 -10.80 -22.65
CA ASN A 41 -14.65 -10.16 -22.20
C ASN A 41 -14.55 -8.72 -22.71
N ARG A 42 -14.91 -8.48 -23.98
CA ARG A 42 -14.92 -7.12 -24.55
C ARG A 42 -15.89 -6.21 -23.81
N ALA A 43 -17.09 -6.69 -23.50
CA ALA A 43 -18.09 -5.94 -22.74
C ALA A 43 -17.62 -5.65 -21.31
N GLN A 44 -16.94 -6.59 -20.65
CA GLN A 44 -16.36 -6.37 -19.32
C GLN A 44 -15.22 -5.35 -19.35
N VAL A 45 -14.35 -5.40 -20.36
CA VAL A 45 -13.26 -4.42 -20.54
C VAL A 45 -13.81 -3.02 -20.82
N GLU A 46 -14.93 -2.91 -21.54
CA GLU A 46 -15.63 -1.64 -21.77
C GLU A 46 -16.27 -1.09 -20.50
N LEU A 47 -16.94 -1.94 -19.70
CA LEU A 47 -17.51 -1.54 -18.40
C LEU A 47 -16.44 -1.11 -17.40
N VAL A 48 -15.29 -1.78 -17.35
CA VAL A 48 -14.15 -1.37 -16.50
C VAL A 48 -13.57 -0.04 -16.95
N GLN A 49 -13.53 0.24 -18.26
CA GLN A 49 -13.10 1.54 -18.77
C GLN A 49 -14.10 2.65 -18.47
N VAL A 50 -15.40 2.40 -18.62
CA VAL A 50 -16.45 3.37 -18.23
C VAL A 50 -16.40 3.61 -16.72
N ALA A 51 -16.26 2.58 -15.89
CA ALA A 51 -16.06 2.72 -14.45
C ALA A 51 -14.75 3.45 -14.10
N ALA A 52 -13.68 3.28 -14.89
CA ALA A 52 -12.43 4.02 -14.71
C ALA A 52 -12.58 5.50 -15.11
N LEU A 53 -13.42 5.82 -16.10
CA LEU A 53 -13.73 7.20 -16.49
C LEU A 53 -14.71 7.87 -15.51
N GLU A 54 -15.70 7.13 -15.02
CA GLU A 54 -16.65 7.60 -14.00
C GLU A 54 -15.97 7.72 -12.62
N GLY A 55 -15.07 6.80 -12.27
CA GLY A 55 -14.21 6.90 -11.08
C GLY A 55 -13.15 7.99 -11.17
N ALA A 56 -12.83 8.50 -12.36
CA ALA A 56 -11.98 9.68 -12.53
C ALA A 56 -12.74 11.00 -12.35
N ALA A 57 -14.09 10.96 -12.39
CA ALA A 57 -14.96 12.12 -12.18
C ALA A 57 -15.36 12.32 -10.71
N GLU A 58 -15.04 11.37 -9.82
CA GLU A 58 -14.94 11.64 -8.38
C GLU A 58 -13.58 12.29 -8.10
N HIS A 59 -13.46 13.57 -8.49
CA HIS A 59 -12.43 14.42 -7.94
C HIS A 59 -12.69 14.54 -6.43
N ASP A 60 -12.05 13.66 -5.64
CA ASP A 60 -11.71 13.98 -4.27
C ASP A 60 -11.18 15.42 -4.28
N PRO A 61 -11.72 16.34 -3.47
CA PRO A 61 -11.16 17.68 -3.42
C PRO A 61 -9.71 17.49 -2.98
N VAL A 62 -8.79 17.70 -3.91
CA VAL A 62 -7.36 17.79 -3.63
C VAL A 62 -7.24 19.01 -2.73
N ILE A 63 -7.41 18.79 -1.42
CA ILE A 63 -7.15 19.79 -0.40
C ILE A 63 -5.67 20.04 -0.54
N ALA A 64 -5.33 21.09 -1.29
CA ALA A 64 -3.96 21.49 -1.50
C ALA A 64 -3.35 21.73 -0.12
N TRP A 65 -2.40 20.88 0.26
CA TRP A 65 -1.67 21.01 1.50
C TRP A 65 -1.08 22.42 1.59
N GLN A 66 -1.51 23.21 2.57
CA GLN A 66 -1.03 24.57 2.80
C GLN A 66 0.08 24.57 3.83
N LEU A 67 1.22 25.19 3.49
CA LEU A 67 2.32 25.34 4.43
C LEU A 67 1.95 26.34 5.54
N PRO A 68 2.24 26.04 6.81
CA PRO A 68 1.98 26.95 7.92
C PRO A 68 2.83 28.22 7.79
N SER A 69 2.16 29.36 7.70
CA SER A 69 2.76 30.66 7.44
C SER A 69 3.20 31.33 8.74
N SER A 70 2.38 31.24 9.79
CA SER A 70 2.62 31.88 11.08
C SER A 70 3.37 30.97 12.08
N SER A 71 4.03 31.56 13.06
CA SER A 71 4.70 30.81 14.13
C SER A 71 3.70 29.97 14.95
N ALA A 72 2.51 30.50 15.19
CA ALA A 72 1.43 29.82 15.89
C ALA A 72 0.93 28.59 15.11
N GLU A 73 0.72 28.70 13.79
CA GLU A 73 0.36 27.57 12.92
C GLU A 73 1.43 26.48 12.92
N ARG A 74 2.71 26.86 12.87
CA ARG A 74 3.81 25.88 12.92
C ARG A 74 3.82 25.11 14.23
N LEU A 75 3.63 25.79 15.36
CA LEU A 75 3.53 25.16 16.67
C LEU A 75 2.31 24.23 16.76
N ALA A 76 1.16 24.68 16.27
CA ALA A 76 -0.05 23.87 16.23
C ALA A 76 0.14 22.61 15.40
N LEU A 77 0.76 22.73 14.21
CA LEU A 77 1.08 21.59 13.36
C LEU A 77 2.07 20.63 14.01
N GLN A 78 3.11 21.14 14.68
CA GLN A 78 4.04 20.27 15.40
C GLN A 78 3.36 19.46 16.50
N GLN A 79 2.44 20.09 17.23
CA GLN A 79 1.68 19.42 18.28
C GLN A 79 0.75 18.37 17.68
N SER A 80 0.05 18.65 16.58
CA SER A 80 -0.81 17.67 15.93
C SER A 80 -0.02 16.47 15.41
N LEU A 81 1.12 16.72 14.74
CA LEU A 81 2.03 15.65 14.27
C LEU A 81 2.51 14.76 15.41
N ARG A 82 2.88 15.34 16.56
CA ARG A 82 3.31 14.57 17.74
C ARG A 82 2.18 13.69 18.28
N ARG A 83 0.95 14.23 18.39
CA ARG A 83 -0.21 13.45 18.83
C ARG A 83 -0.52 12.31 17.84
N SER A 84 -0.41 12.55 16.54
CA SER A 84 -0.61 11.51 15.52
C SER A 84 0.44 10.40 15.60
N MET A 85 1.68 10.72 15.98
CA MET A 85 2.73 9.73 16.24
C MET A 85 2.46 8.83 17.46
N ASP A 86 1.65 9.28 18.41
CA ASP A 86 1.28 8.50 19.60
C ASP A 86 -0.03 7.71 19.42
N ALA A 87 -0.67 7.81 18.24
CA ALA A 87 -1.92 7.15 17.92
C ALA A 87 -1.68 5.81 17.18
N GLY A 88 -2.52 5.49 16.19
CA GLY A 88 -2.45 4.24 15.41
C GLY A 88 -1.45 4.26 14.25
N PRO A 89 -1.11 3.08 13.70
CA PRO A 89 -0.08 2.94 12.66
C PRO A 89 -0.33 3.81 11.42
N ASP A 90 -1.59 3.88 10.96
CA ASP A 90 -1.95 4.71 9.79
C ASP A 90 -1.74 6.20 10.06
N LEU A 91 -2.06 6.67 11.27
CA LEU A 91 -1.87 8.07 11.67
C LEU A 91 -0.37 8.40 11.82
N ARG A 92 0.46 7.46 12.30
CA ARG A 92 1.92 7.64 12.34
C ARG A 92 2.49 7.78 10.93
N LEU A 93 2.06 6.93 9.99
CA LEU A 93 2.46 7.02 8.59
C LEU A 93 2.05 8.36 7.97
N GLN A 94 0.81 8.79 8.19
CA GLN A 94 0.32 10.09 7.70
C GLN A 94 1.14 11.25 8.31
N ALA A 95 1.42 11.21 9.61
CA ALA A 95 2.22 12.22 10.28
C ALA A 95 3.63 12.33 9.69
N ILE A 96 4.30 11.20 9.43
CA ILE A 96 5.63 11.19 8.81
C ILE A 96 5.59 11.72 7.38
N LYS A 97 4.60 11.33 6.58
CA LYS A 97 4.43 11.87 5.21
C LYS A 97 4.23 13.38 5.23
N LEU A 98 3.37 13.87 6.11
CA LEU A 98 3.07 15.30 6.26
C LEU A 98 4.28 16.09 6.77
N ALA A 99 5.00 15.55 7.75
CA ALA A 99 6.25 16.11 8.24
C ALA A 99 7.30 16.21 7.13
N GLY A 100 7.42 15.15 6.31
CA GLY A 100 8.30 15.14 5.16
C GLY A 100 7.92 16.20 4.11
N GLN A 101 6.62 16.35 3.81
CA GLN A 101 6.14 17.38 2.89
C GLN A 101 6.39 18.80 3.41
N TRP A 102 6.32 19.01 4.74
CA TRP A 102 6.60 20.31 5.33
C TRP A 102 8.09 20.68 5.21
N GLY A 103 9.01 19.72 5.37
CA GLY A 103 10.44 19.91 5.08
C GLY A 103 11.16 20.94 5.96
N HIS A 104 10.53 21.40 7.04
CA HIS A 104 11.12 22.36 7.98
C HIS A 104 12.06 21.65 8.97
N GLN A 105 13.18 22.27 9.38
CA GLN A 105 14.16 21.63 10.28
C GLN A 105 13.56 21.13 11.60
N SER A 106 12.49 21.77 12.05
CA SER A 106 11.84 21.44 13.31
C SER A 106 11.07 20.11 13.30
N VAL A 107 10.89 19.48 12.13
CA VAL A 107 10.34 18.12 12.03
C VAL A 107 11.39 17.02 12.15
N LEU A 108 12.68 17.36 12.10
CA LEU A 108 13.77 16.37 12.14
C LEU A 108 13.68 15.41 13.34
N PRO A 109 13.45 15.87 14.58
CA PRO A 109 13.33 14.95 15.72
C PRO A 109 12.18 13.94 15.55
N LEU A 110 11.09 14.36 14.90
CA LEU A 110 9.94 13.51 14.63
C LEU A 110 10.23 12.49 13.52
N LEU A 111 10.94 12.89 12.47
CA LEU A 111 11.41 11.97 11.43
C LEU A 111 12.42 10.95 11.98
N CYS A 112 13.36 11.37 12.83
CA CYS A 112 14.29 10.46 13.51
C CYS A 112 13.58 9.45 14.41
N ARG A 113 12.47 9.85 15.07
CA ARG A 113 11.61 8.92 15.81
C ARG A 113 10.97 7.89 14.87
N GLY A 114 10.50 8.31 13.70
CA GLY A 114 9.89 7.42 12.69
C GLY A 114 10.84 6.34 12.14
N LEU A 115 12.15 6.58 12.13
CA LEU A 115 13.15 5.56 11.75
C LEU A 115 13.22 4.37 12.71
N HIS A 116 12.70 4.54 13.93
CA HIS A 116 12.68 3.51 14.97
C HIS A 116 11.26 2.97 15.20
N ASP A 117 10.32 3.22 14.27
CA ASP A 117 8.95 2.71 14.38
C ASP A 117 8.90 1.20 14.12
N SER A 118 7.90 0.54 14.71
CA SER A 118 7.65 -0.89 14.50
C SER A 118 7.10 -1.19 13.09
N ASP A 119 6.43 -0.22 12.46
CA ASP A 119 5.89 -0.38 11.11
C ASP A 119 6.93 0.02 10.04
N SER A 120 7.29 -0.94 9.20
CA SER A 120 8.19 -0.77 8.06
C SER A 120 7.81 0.40 7.12
N ARG A 121 6.51 0.66 6.92
CA ARG A 121 6.03 1.73 6.04
C ARG A 121 6.38 3.10 6.59
N VAL A 122 6.33 3.24 7.92
CA VAL A 122 6.66 4.47 8.63
C VAL A 122 8.17 4.71 8.55
N VAL A 123 8.98 3.66 8.73
CA VAL A 123 10.44 3.72 8.62
C VAL A 123 10.87 4.13 7.20
N GLU A 124 10.31 3.52 6.16
CA GLU A 124 10.59 3.86 4.76
C GLU A 124 10.25 5.33 4.45
N ALA A 125 9.06 5.78 4.87
CA ALA A 125 8.62 7.16 4.68
C ALA A 125 9.52 8.15 5.44
N ALA A 126 9.97 7.80 6.65
CA ALA A 126 10.87 8.62 7.45
C ALA A 126 12.25 8.73 6.80
N ALA A 127 12.81 7.62 6.32
CA ALA A 127 14.09 7.60 5.60
C ALA A 127 14.04 8.48 4.36
N ALA A 128 13.00 8.30 3.52
CA ALA A 128 12.79 9.12 2.32
C ALA A 128 12.65 10.63 2.65
N ALA A 129 11.98 10.96 3.76
CA ALA A 129 11.83 12.35 4.19
C ALA A 129 13.15 12.97 4.70
N ILE A 130 13.99 12.20 5.38
CA ILE A 130 15.27 12.67 5.94
C ILE A 130 16.27 13.02 4.83
N GLU A 131 16.24 12.33 3.69
CA GLU A 131 17.13 12.65 2.56
C GLU A 131 17.02 14.12 2.11
N ARG A 132 15.83 14.73 2.18
CA ARG A 132 15.66 16.17 1.88
C ARG A 132 16.39 17.10 2.85
N HIS A 133 16.61 16.65 4.08
CA HIS A 133 17.33 17.40 5.10
C HIS A 133 18.83 17.14 5.06
N ARG A 134 19.30 16.18 4.25
CA ARG A 134 20.72 15.85 4.07
C ARG A 134 21.41 16.88 3.16
N GLY A 135 21.33 18.15 3.54
CA GLY A 135 22.16 19.22 2.99
C GLY A 135 23.49 19.26 3.75
N GLY A 136 24.60 19.25 3.02
CA GLY A 136 25.97 19.08 3.55
C GLY A 136 26.25 19.86 4.82
N HIS A 137 27.02 19.24 5.72
CA HIS A 137 27.49 19.78 7.01
C HIS A 137 27.71 21.30 6.89
N GLN A 138 26.77 22.08 7.38
CA GLN A 138 26.88 23.53 7.32
C GLN A 138 28.02 23.86 8.29
N PRO A 139 29.20 24.30 7.81
CA PRO A 139 30.32 24.56 8.69
C PRO A 139 29.83 25.57 9.72
N ALA A 140 29.97 25.22 11.00
CA ALA A 140 29.57 26.08 12.09
C ALA A 140 30.15 27.47 11.82
N SER A 141 29.29 28.50 11.83
CA SER A 141 29.75 29.87 11.62
C SER A 141 30.88 30.11 12.62
N ALA A 142 32.07 30.47 12.10
CA ALA A 142 33.27 30.61 12.90
C ALA A 142 32.97 31.60 14.04
N GLN A 143 32.74 31.06 15.25
CA GLN A 143 32.52 31.91 16.40
C GLN A 143 33.83 32.67 16.64
N PRO A 144 33.78 34.00 16.83
CA PRO A 144 34.98 34.73 17.22
C PRO A 144 35.46 34.10 18.53
N VAL A 145 36.68 33.56 18.50
CA VAL A 145 37.31 32.89 19.65
C VAL A 145 37.21 33.85 20.82
N ARG A 146 36.41 33.47 21.83
CA ARG A 146 36.24 34.28 23.03
C ARG A 146 37.62 34.43 23.68
N PRO A 147 38.08 35.65 24.00
CA PRO A 147 39.35 35.81 24.68
C PRO A 147 39.32 35.05 26.02
N PRO A 148 40.45 34.47 26.46
CA PRO A 148 40.50 33.70 27.68
C PRO A 148 39.98 34.54 28.85
N ARG A 149 39.15 33.92 29.68
CA ARG A 149 38.33 34.53 30.75
C ARG A 149 39.13 35.28 31.83
N ASN A 150 40.47 35.30 31.74
CA ASN A 150 41.36 35.81 32.78
C ASN A 150 42.46 36.78 32.27
N VAL A 151 42.19 37.53 31.20
CA VAL A 151 43.10 38.60 30.73
C VAL A 151 43.35 39.71 31.77
N ALA A 152 42.47 39.85 32.78
CA ALA A 152 42.62 40.81 33.88
C ALA A 152 43.75 40.47 34.86
N ARG A 153 44.27 39.22 34.85
CA ARG A 153 45.40 38.80 35.71
C ARG A 153 46.76 38.85 35.00
N MET A 154 46.78 39.28 33.74
CA MET A 154 48.00 39.32 32.91
C MET A 154 48.65 40.71 32.84
N ARG A 155 48.16 41.69 33.61
CA ARG A 155 48.72 43.05 33.68
C ARG A 155 49.14 43.38 35.09
#